data_AF-K1T3S8-F1
#
_entry.id   AF-K1T3S8-F1
#
_cell.length_a   1.000
_cell.length_b   1.000
_cell.length_c   1.000
_cell.angle_alpha   90.00
_cell.angle_beta   90.00
_cell.angle_gamma   90.00
#
_symmetry.space_group_name_H-M   'P 1'
#
loop_
_entity.id
_entity.type
_entity.pdbx_description
1 polymer ?
#
loop_
_entity_poly.entity_id
_entity_poly.type
_entity_poly.pdbx_seq_one_letter_code
_entity_poly.pdbx_strand_id
1 'polypeptide(L)'
;MTFEQADTLEYYLSNNKLVTSVKVRERLQDATISYIGSREDIIKLLTSFKYNNVEVPDVYLQNSGRELNREYWDKLVNKVFLYGANKIFLPNPIRECITLTKSVKYLWNGVRTLASRKIEVPVLDATAIGVSIARNNMNTAGSIMFLLGIGEILEEWTT
;
A
#
# COMPACT_ATOMS: atom_id res chain seq x y z
N MET A 1 19.27 -3.59 -6.21
CA MET A 1 19.01 -2.16 -6.44
C MET A 1 18.35 -1.64 -5.17
N THR A 2 18.92 -0.65 -4.49
CA THR A 2 18.28 0.05 -3.36
C THR A 2 17.31 1.12 -3.88
N PHE A 3 16.51 1.73 -2.99
CA PHE A 3 15.66 2.88 -3.37
C PHE A 3 16.50 4.02 -3.95
N GLU A 4 17.54 4.45 -3.22
CA GLU A 4 18.46 5.48 -3.68
C GLU A 4 19.09 5.16 -5.04
N GLN A 5 19.49 3.90 -5.27
CA GLN A 5 20.02 3.48 -6.56
C GLN A 5 18.97 3.57 -7.68
N ALA A 6 17.72 3.18 -7.39
CA ALA A 6 16.64 3.25 -8.36
C ALA A 6 16.31 4.71 -8.74
N ASP A 7 16.26 5.60 -7.75
CA ASP A 7 16.03 7.03 -7.95
C ASP A 7 17.20 7.70 -8.67
N THR A 8 18.44 7.31 -8.35
CA THR A 8 19.64 7.81 -9.04
C THR A 8 19.65 7.43 -10.51
N LEU A 9 19.29 6.18 -10.82
CA LEU A 9 19.19 5.72 -12.19
C LEU A 9 18.06 6.43 -12.94
N GLU A 10 16.89 6.59 -12.30
CA GLU A 10 15.74 7.27 -12.89
C GLU A 10 16.04 8.75 -13.18
N TYR A 11 16.64 9.46 -12.21
CA TYR A 11 17.06 10.85 -12.34
C TYR A 11 18.05 11.03 -13.50
N TYR A 12 19.13 10.23 -13.51
CA TYR A 12 20.16 10.30 -14.54
C TYR A 12 19.59 10.10 -15.95
N LEU A 13 18.73 9.10 -16.12
CA LEU A 13 18.12 8.81 -17.42
C LEU A 13 17.10 9.88 -17.81
N SER A 14 16.29 10.39 -16.88
CA SER A 14 15.30 11.43 -17.16
C SER A 14 15.92 12.78 -17.57
N ASN A 15 17.15 13.07 -17.12
CA ASN A 15 17.87 14.29 -17.49
C ASN A 15 18.53 14.20 -18.88
N ASN A 16 18.50 13.05 -19.54
CA ASN A 16 19.08 12.91 -20.86
C ASN A 16 18.10 13.32 -21.97
N LYS A 17 18.57 14.13 -22.92
CA LYS A 17 17.76 14.63 -24.04
C LYS A 17 17.21 13.53 -24.98
N LEU A 18 17.86 12.37 -25.02
CA LEU A 18 17.43 11.22 -25.84
C LEU A 18 16.29 10.44 -25.20
N VAL A 19 16.01 10.66 -23.92
CA VAL A 19 15.03 9.91 -23.13
C VAL A 19 13.76 10.75 -22.99
N THR A 20 12.64 10.16 -23.37
CA THR A 20 11.31 10.80 -23.26
C THR A 20 10.60 10.41 -21.96
N SER A 21 10.79 9.18 -21.50
CA SER A 21 10.21 8.69 -20.26
C SER A 21 11.02 7.52 -19.73
N VAL A 22 11.21 7.48 -18.42
CA VAL A 22 11.83 6.37 -17.70
C VAL A 22 10.91 5.95 -16.58
N LYS A 23 10.88 4.63 -16.35
CA LYS A 23 10.28 4.05 -15.16
C LYS A 23 11.20 2.99 -14.61
N VAL A 24 11.81 3.25 -13.46
CA VAL A 24 12.66 2.26 -12.77
C VAL A 24 11.83 1.55 -11.70
N ARG A 25 11.82 0.21 -11.69
CA ARG A 25 11.14 -0.58 -10.65
C ARG A 25 12.19 -1.29 -9.81
N GLU A 26 12.39 -0.77 -8.60
CA GLU A 26 13.36 -1.31 -7.65
C GLU A 26 13.10 -2.80 -7.31
N ARG A 27 11.84 -3.17 -7.07
CA ARG A 27 11.46 -4.55 -6.70
C ARG A 27 11.73 -5.60 -7.79
N LEU A 28 11.51 -5.24 -9.06
CA LEU A 28 11.78 -6.12 -10.21
C LEU A 28 13.21 -6.00 -10.73
N GLN A 29 13.97 -5.03 -10.21
CA GLN A 29 15.30 -4.67 -10.67
C GLN A 29 15.36 -4.39 -12.18
N ASP A 30 14.31 -3.76 -12.72
CA ASP A 30 14.21 -3.42 -14.13
C ASP A 30 13.95 -1.93 -14.35
N ALA A 31 14.27 -1.47 -15.57
CA ALA A 31 14.03 -0.11 -16.02
C ALA A 31 13.38 -0.15 -17.40
N THR A 32 12.25 0.55 -17.54
CA THR A 32 11.59 0.76 -18.83
C THR A 32 11.94 2.15 -19.32
N ILE A 33 12.51 2.25 -20.53
CA ILE A 33 13.02 3.50 -21.09
C ILE A 33 12.35 3.71 -22.45
N SER A 34 11.67 4.84 -22.59
CA SER A 34 11.18 5.36 -23.86
C SER A 34 12.17 6.41 -24.37
N TYR A 35 12.67 6.24 -25.58
CA TYR A 35 13.73 7.06 -26.14
C TYR A 35 13.45 7.46 -27.59
N ILE A 36 14.10 8.53 -28.02
CA ILE A 36 14.09 9.03 -29.40
C ILE A 36 15.48 8.79 -29.98
N GLY A 37 15.56 8.10 -31.13
CA GLY A 37 16.81 7.80 -31.83
C GLY A 37 17.15 6.32 -31.83
N SER A 38 18.45 6.00 -31.82
CA SER A 38 18.95 4.62 -31.95
C SER A 38 19.04 3.92 -30.59
N ARG A 39 18.88 2.58 -30.59
CA ARG A 39 19.03 1.76 -29.39
C ARG A 39 20.48 1.78 -28.89
N GLU A 40 21.43 1.85 -29.81
CA GLU A 40 22.87 1.84 -29.55
C GLU A 40 23.28 3.04 -28.69
N ASP A 41 22.66 4.20 -28.90
CA ASP A 41 22.96 5.42 -28.12
C ASP A 41 22.50 5.29 -26.67
N ILE A 42 21.35 4.66 -26.43
CA ILE A 42 20.86 4.35 -25.07
C ILE A 42 21.72 3.29 -24.40
N ILE A 43 22.18 2.27 -25.14
CA ILE A 43 23.11 1.28 -24.58
C ILE A 43 24.44 1.92 -24.19
N LYS A 44 24.99 2.82 -25.03
CA LYS A 44 26.20 3.59 -24.69
C LYS A 44 25.99 4.44 -23.44
N LEU A 45 24.85 5.12 -23.35
CA LEU A 45 24.47 5.90 -22.17
C LEU A 45 24.48 5.03 -20.91
N LEU A 46 23.79 3.89 -20.93
CA LEU A 46 23.72 2.95 -19.81
C LEU A 46 25.10 2.36 -19.45
N THR A 47 25.95 2.13 -20.44
CA THR A 47 27.33 1.62 -20.21
C THR A 47 28.23 2.68 -19.59
N SER A 48 27.99 3.96 -19.88
CA SER A 48 28.73 5.09 -19.32
C SER A 48 28.28 5.47 -17.91
N PHE A 49 27.09 5.02 -17.50
CA PHE A 49 26.52 5.32 -16.19
C PHE A 49 27.30 4.64 -15.06
N LYS A 50 27.58 5.39 -13.99
CA LYS A 50 28.14 4.88 -12.74
C LYS A 50 27.44 5.57 -11.57
N TYR A 51 26.94 4.79 -10.62
CA TYR A 51 26.26 5.31 -9.43
C TYR A 51 27.09 6.36 -8.66
N ASN A 52 28.40 6.15 -8.54
CA ASN A 52 29.28 7.03 -7.76
C ASN A 52 29.54 8.40 -8.40
N ASN A 53 29.15 8.62 -9.66
CA ASN A 53 29.43 9.85 -10.41
C ASN A 53 28.18 10.74 -10.60
N VAL A 54 27.04 10.36 -10.00
CA VAL A 54 25.78 11.09 -10.15
C VAL A 54 25.36 11.63 -8.78
N GLU A 55 25.51 12.94 -8.60
CA GLU A 55 24.97 13.64 -7.43
C GLU A 55 23.50 13.96 -7.69
N VAL A 56 22.63 13.22 -7.02
CA VAL A 56 21.19 13.48 -7.01
C VAL A 56 20.88 14.38 -5.83
N PRO A 57 20.16 15.49 -6.01
CA PRO A 57 19.75 16.33 -4.88
C PRO A 57 18.95 15.51 -3.86
N ASP A 58 19.25 15.65 -2.56
CA ASP A 58 18.54 14.94 -1.48
C ASP A 58 17.02 15.19 -1.50
N VAL A 59 16.62 16.38 -1.99
CA VAL A 59 15.21 16.74 -2.20
C VAL A 59 14.52 15.81 -3.19
N TYR A 60 15.22 15.30 -4.20
CA TYR A 60 14.65 14.33 -5.15
C TYR A 60 14.50 12.93 -4.52
N LEU A 61 15.49 12.50 -3.73
CA LEU A 61 15.47 11.22 -3.03
C LEU A 61 14.35 11.16 -1.98
N GLN A 62 14.17 12.23 -1.20
CA GLN A 62 13.11 12.34 -0.19
C GLN A 62 11.71 12.43 -0.79
N ASN A 63 11.58 12.98 -2.00
CA ASN A 63 10.30 13.02 -2.72
C ASN A 63 9.98 11.72 -3.47
N SER A 64 10.88 10.72 -3.43
CA SER A 64 10.58 9.43 -4.02
C SER A 64 9.48 8.74 -3.19
N GLY A 65 8.30 8.57 -3.78
CA GLY A 65 7.19 7.84 -3.13
C GLY A 65 7.47 6.35 -2.92
N ARG A 66 8.71 5.87 -3.13
CA ARG A 66 9.09 4.45 -3.14
C ARG A 66 9.07 3.84 -1.75
N GLU A 67 9.59 4.56 -0.75
CA GLU A 67 9.59 4.11 0.64
C GLU A 67 8.15 4.04 1.17
N LEU A 68 7.38 5.12 0.97
CA LEU A 68 5.97 5.19 1.35
C LEU A 68 5.14 4.09 0.68
N ASN A 69 5.33 3.87 -0.63
CA ASN A 69 4.67 2.77 -1.35
C ASN A 69 5.02 1.40 -0.77
N ARG A 70 6.27 1.19 -0.34
CA ARG A 70 6.67 -0.08 0.29
C ARG A 70 6.00 -0.25 1.64
N GLU A 71 5.99 0.79 2.47
CA GLU A 71 5.34 0.73 3.78
C GLU A 71 3.86 0.32 3.66
N TYR A 72 3.12 0.96 2.76
CA TYR A 72 1.71 0.62 2.53
C TYR A 72 1.51 -0.75 1.91
N TRP A 73 2.38 -1.14 0.98
CA TRP A 73 2.36 -2.49 0.43
C TRP A 73 2.57 -3.55 1.52
N ASP A 74 3.53 -3.34 2.42
CA ASP A 74 3.81 -4.25 3.52
C ASP A 74 2.66 -4.28 4.53
N LYS A 75 2.05 -3.13 4.86
CA LYS A 75 0.82 -3.07 5.67
C LYS A 75 -0.29 -3.91 5.04
N LEU A 76 -0.52 -3.79 3.73
CA LEU A 76 -1.57 -4.50 3.00
C LEU A 76 -1.29 -6.00 2.96
N VAL A 77 -0.09 -6.42 2.56
CA VAL A 77 0.32 -7.83 2.51
C VAL A 77 0.23 -8.47 3.89
N ASN A 78 0.73 -7.80 4.93
CA ASN A 78 0.66 -8.30 6.29
C ASN A 78 -0.80 -8.48 6.75
N LYS A 79 -1.68 -7.52 6.43
CA LYS A 79 -3.10 -7.62 6.81
C LYS A 79 -3.81 -8.77 6.10
N VAL A 80 -3.56 -8.96 4.80
CA VAL A 80 -4.08 -10.09 4.01
C VAL A 80 -3.54 -11.42 4.54
N PHE A 81 -2.23 -11.48 4.81
CA PHE A 81 -1.57 -12.66 5.34
C PHE A 81 -2.12 -13.04 6.71
N LEU A 82 -2.19 -12.09 7.65
CA LEU A 82 -2.74 -12.33 8.98
C LEU A 82 -4.21 -12.75 8.91
N TYR A 83 -5.02 -12.16 8.03
CA TYR A 83 -6.41 -12.58 7.86
C TYR A 83 -6.51 -14.02 7.34
N GLY A 84 -5.75 -14.37 6.30
CA GLY A 84 -5.71 -15.72 5.73
C GLY A 84 -5.17 -16.75 6.72
N ALA A 85 -4.05 -16.46 7.37
CA ALA A 85 -3.44 -17.30 8.40
C ALA A 85 -4.41 -17.50 9.56
N ASN A 86 -5.06 -16.43 10.04
CA ASN A 86 -6.03 -16.55 11.12
C ASN A 86 -7.24 -17.42 10.74
N LYS A 87 -7.65 -17.39 9.47
CA LYS A 87 -8.77 -18.18 8.97
C LYS A 87 -8.43 -19.67 8.82
N ILE A 88 -7.17 -19.99 8.49
CA ILE A 88 -6.71 -21.37 8.25
C ILE A 88 -6.24 -22.04 9.54
N PHE A 89 -5.50 -21.33 10.40
CA PHE A 89 -4.80 -21.93 11.54
C PHE A 89 -5.56 -21.83 12.87
N LEU A 90 -6.46 -20.85 13.06
CA LEU A 90 -7.15 -20.69 14.34
C LEU A 90 -8.49 -21.46 14.40
N PRO A 91 -8.77 -22.17 15.52
CA PRO A 91 -10.08 -22.73 15.80
C PRO A 91 -11.19 -21.66 15.83
N ASN A 92 -12.39 -22.05 15.40
CA ASN A 92 -13.58 -21.19 15.40
C ASN A 92 -13.83 -20.39 16.69
N PRO A 93 -13.79 -20.97 17.91
CA PRO A 93 -14.08 -20.19 19.13
C PRO A 93 -13.09 -19.04 19.35
N ILE A 94 -11.80 -19.24 19.02
CA ILE A 94 -10.79 -18.18 19.17
C ILE A 94 -11.02 -17.07 18.12
N ARG A 95 -11.39 -17.46 16.89
CA ARG A 95 -11.73 -16.50 15.83
C ARG A 95 -12.94 -15.64 16.20
N GLU A 96 -13.94 -16.24 16.84
CA GLU A 96 -15.13 -15.53 17.32
C GLU A 96 -14.79 -14.51 18.41
N CYS A 97 -13.96 -14.89 19.39
CA CYS A 97 -13.45 -13.97 20.40
C CYS A 97 -12.64 -12.81 19.78
N ILE A 98 -11.77 -13.09 18.82
CA ILE A 98 -11.01 -12.04 18.10
C ILE A 98 -11.94 -11.12 17.32
N THR A 99 -12.97 -11.68 16.69
CA THR A 99 -13.97 -10.91 15.92
C THR A 99 -14.77 -10.00 16.85
N LEU A 100 -15.24 -10.52 17.99
CA LEU A 100 -15.96 -9.75 19.01
C LEU A 100 -15.11 -8.60 19.55
N THR A 101 -13.88 -8.88 19.98
CA THR A 101 -12.98 -7.86 20.54
C THR A 101 -12.68 -6.75 19.53
N LYS A 102 -12.41 -7.10 18.27
CA LYS A 102 -12.19 -6.12 17.20
C LYS A 102 -13.45 -5.32 16.88
N SER A 103 -14.63 -5.95 16.92
CA SER A 103 -15.90 -5.29 16.61
C SER A 103 -16.25 -4.17 17.57
N VAL A 104 -15.82 -4.25 18.85
CA VAL A 104 -16.06 -3.20 19.85
C VAL A 104 -15.55 -1.85 19.38
N LYS A 105 -14.36 -1.81 18.76
CA LYS A 105 -13.78 -0.57 18.22
C LYS A 105 -14.69 0.04 17.14
N TYR A 106 -15.17 -0.77 16.20
CA TYR A 106 -16.03 -0.32 15.10
C TYR A 106 -17.40 0.13 15.61
N LEU A 107 -18.01 -0.66 16.51
CA LEU A 107 -19.29 -0.31 17.13
C LEU A 107 -19.21 0.99 17.92
N TRP A 108 -18.15 1.17 18.71
CA TRP A 108 -17.92 2.39 19.47
C TRP A 108 -17.76 3.62 18.56
N ASN A 109 -16.99 3.48 17.48
CA ASN A 109 -16.83 4.55 16.49
C ASN A 109 -18.18 4.92 15.84
N GLY A 110 -18.98 3.93 15.44
CA GLY A 110 -20.32 4.18 14.90
C GLY A 110 -21.24 4.89 15.88
N VAL A 111 -21.27 4.46 17.15
CA VAL A 111 -22.08 5.12 18.20
C VAL A 111 -21.63 6.55 18.43
N ARG A 112 -20.31 6.81 18.49
CA ARG A 112 -19.76 8.16 18.67
C ARG A 112 -20.12 9.09 17.51
N THR A 113 -20.03 8.61 16.27
CA THR A 113 -20.40 9.37 15.07
C THR A 113 -21.89 9.64 15.02
N LEU A 114 -22.71 8.65 15.38
CA LEU A 114 -24.16 8.80 15.50
C LEU A 114 -24.57 9.81 16.58
N ALA A 115 -23.90 9.77 17.74
CA ALA A 115 -24.09 10.75 18.82
C ALA A 115 -23.71 12.18 18.39
N SER A 116 -22.80 12.30 17.42
CA SER A 116 -22.43 13.56 16.79
C SER A 116 -23.44 14.03 15.72
N ARG A 117 -24.59 13.33 15.57
CA ARG A 117 -25.66 13.56 14.57
C ARG A 117 -25.19 13.50 13.12
N LYS A 118 -24.12 12.76 12.85
CA LYS A 118 -23.59 12.55 11.50
C LYS A 118 -23.87 11.13 11.05
N ILE A 119 -24.44 10.97 9.86
CA ILE A 119 -24.59 9.66 9.21
C ILE A 119 -23.46 9.54 8.19
N GLU A 120 -22.29 9.16 8.69
CA GLU A 120 -21.07 8.96 7.90
C GLU A 120 -20.75 7.46 7.80
N VAL A 121 -19.74 7.12 6.99
CA VAL A 121 -19.24 5.75 6.74
C VAL A 121 -19.10 4.90 8.02
N PRO A 122 -18.57 5.42 9.16
CA PRO A 122 -18.42 4.62 10.39
C PRO A 122 -19.75 4.09 10.98
N VAL A 123 -20.88 4.77 10.72
CA VAL A 123 -22.21 4.34 11.21
C VAL A 123 -22.72 3.16 10.38
N LEU A 124 -22.50 3.21 9.06
CA LEU A 124 -22.87 2.12 8.15
C LEU A 124 -22.07 0.85 8.47
N ASP A 125 -20.76 1.01 8.69
CA ASP A 125 -19.84 -0.07 9.04
C ASP A 125 -20.22 -0.74 10.35
N ALA A 126 -20.47 0.07 11.40
CA ALA A 126 -20.92 -0.42 12.70
C ALA A 126 -22.25 -1.18 12.60
N THR A 127 -23.17 -0.71 11.74
CA THR A 127 -24.46 -1.38 11.53
C THR A 127 -24.28 -2.73 10.84
N ALA A 128 -23.48 -2.80 9.77
CA ALA A 128 -23.23 -4.03 9.04
C ALA A 128 -22.54 -5.09 9.92
N ILE A 129 -21.57 -4.69 10.74
CA ILE A 129 -20.89 -5.54 11.72
C ILE A 129 -21.87 -5.96 12.82
N GLY A 130 -22.62 -5.02 13.40
CA GLY A 130 -23.57 -5.27 14.48
C GLY A 130 -24.68 -6.24 14.09
N VAL A 131 -25.27 -6.08 12.91
CA VAL A 131 -26.28 -7.02 12.37
C VAL A 131 -25.69 -8.41 12.15
N SER A 132 -24.45 -8.49 11.68
CA SER A 132 -23.77 -9.77 11.46
C SER A 132 -23.51 -10.51 12.79
N ILE A 133 -23.08 -9.79 13.83
CA ILE A 133 -22.89 -10.34 15.19
C ILE A 133 -24.22 -10.75 15.81
N ALA A 134 -25.27 -9.92 15.68
CA ALA A 134 -26.61 -10.22 16.19
C ALA A 134 -27.21 -11.49 15.57
N ARG A 135 -26.85 -11.79 14.32
CA ARG A 135 -27.21 -13.04 13.62
C ARG A 135 -26.27 -14.22 13.92
N ASN A 136 -25.36 -14.05 14.87
CA ASN A 136 -24.32 -15.01 15.22
C ASN A 136 -23.44 -15.43 14.03
N ASN A 137 -23.28 -14.54 13.03
CA ASN A 137 -22.48 -14.79 11.85
C ASN A 137 -21.14 -14.05 11.93
N MET A 138 -20.25 -14.63 12.74
CA MET A 138 -18.92 -14.09 13.01
C MET A 138 -17.99 -14.12 11.80
N ASN A 139 -18.20 -15.08 10.88
CA ASN A 139 -17.44 -15.15 9.63
C ASN A 139 -17.72 -13.94 8.72
N THR A 140 -19.00 -13.55 8.61
CA THR A 140 -19.39 -12.37 7.83
C THR A 140 -18.92 -11.08 8.51
N ALA A 141 -19.08 -10.96 9.84
CA ALA A 141 -18.56 -9.81 10.59
C ALA A 141 -17.03 -9.65 10.40
N GLY A 142 -16.27 -10.75 10.50
CA GLY A 142 -14.82 -10.77 10.29
C GLY A 142 -14.41 -10.38 8.87
N SER A 143 -15.18 -10.80 7.86
CA SER A 143 -14.91 -10.45 6.46
C SER A 143 -15.18 -8.97 6.17
N ILE A 144 -16.26 -8.40 6.72
CA ILE A 144 -16.57 -6.98 6.61
C ILE A 144 -15.44 -6.16 7.27
N MET A 145 -15.07 -6.48 8.51
CA MET A 145 -13.98 -5.78 9.21
C MET A 145 -12.64 -5.88 8.47
N PHE A 146 -12.36 -7.01 7.81
CA PHE A 146 -11.16 -7.16 6.99
C PHE A 146 -11.17 -6.20 5.79
N LEU A 147 -12.28 -6.14 5.05
CA LEU A 147 -12.42 -5.26 3.90
C LEU A 147 -12.34 -3.78 4.28
N LEU A 148 -12.99 -3.39 5.37
CA LEU A 148 -12.87 -2.03 5.93
C LEU A 148 -11.42 -1.72 6.29
N GLY A 149 -10.73 -2.67 6.92
CA GLY A 149 -9.33 -2.52 7.26
C GLY A 149 -8.39 -2.43 6.06
N ILE A 150 -8.76 -2.95 4.88
CA ILE A 150 -8.03 -2.72 3.62
C ILE A 150 -8.38 -1.34 3.07
N GLY A 151 -9.66 -0.96 3.09
CA GLY A 151 -10.13 0.36 2.67
C GLY A 151 -9.40 1.48 3.40
N GLU A 152 -9.28 1.39 4.73
CA GLU A 152 -8.52 2.32 5.57
C GLU A 152 -7.06 2.47 5.09
N ILE A 153 -6.38 1.36 4.75
CA ILE A 153 -4.99 1.39 4.26
C ILE A 153 -4.91 2.04 2.89
N LEU A 154 -5.87 1.79 2.01
CA LEU A 154 -5.91 2.38 0.67
C LEU A 154 -6.23 3.88 0.71
N GLU A 155 -7.11 4.30 1.61
CA GLU A 155 -7.42 5.70 1.86
C GLU A 155 -6.20 6.45 2.39
N GLU A 156 -5.48 5.86 3.36
CA GLU A 156 -4.22 6.40 3.90
C GLU A 156 -3.10 6.45 2.84
N TRP A 157 -3.08 5.50 1.89
CA TRP A 157 -2.10 5.48 0.80
C TRP A 157 -2.41 6.51 -0.29
N THR A 158 -3.68 6.81 -0.54
CA THR A 158 -4.08 7.74 -1.61
C THR A 158 -4.08 9.21 -1.15
N THR A 159 -4.12 9.46 0.16
CA THR A 159 -4.15 10.78 0.79
C THR A 159 -2.74 11.34 0.97
#